data_AF-A0A233HHP7-F1
#
_entry.id   AF-A0A233HHP7-F1
#
_cell.length_a   1.000
_cell.length_b   1.000
_cell.length_c   1.000
_cell.angle_alpha   90.00
_cell.angle_beta   90.00
_cell.angle_gamma   90.00
#
_symmetry.space_group_name_H-M   'P 1'
#
loop_
_entity.id
_entity.type
_entity.pdbx_description
1 polymer ?
#
loop_
_entity_poly.entity_id
_entity_poly.type
_entity_poly.pdbx_seq_one_letter_code
_entity_poly.pdbx_strand_id
1 'polypeptide(L)'
;MAIIFKKRLITEIYDPQTHDIILVSDQLDSIEEGEFFKKRSLIEDGLRTYLCAVCFQPVVLRSNQARTIDHYKHKHQNAECPLQEKDSVLKQEQILAMKFNGQKEGKAHRESKEFIHEAIQNDRLQRFTECDIEATFRDSTDDPTQIMSKEWRIPDVSSYYNDEGQTKRVVFELQMSTTFISVIAAREHFYQRNNTFVIWVLLDFDGKRFTDLDIAYRNRANVFVLSREAKEKTQETGELWFDVHWREPFIEGQELNYEWKNELVRFSKLTFHEYYLKAYYKDVEIMEGELKSQLTISKRKDNPNLCNSCKASTQTLVLDEKKRCGVCLSIK
;
A
#
# COMPACT_ATOMS: atom_id res chain seq x y z
N MET A 1 20.31 -2.28 -30.87
CA MET A 1 19.51 -2.26 -29.63
C MET A 1 19.56 -0.86 -29.06
N ALA A 2 18.48 -0.08 -29.19
CA ALA A 2 18.43 1.27 -28.64
C ALA A 2 18.30 1.16 -27.11
N ILE A 3 19.34 1.58 -26.40
CA ILE A 3 19.29 1.79 -24.94
C ILE A 3 18.29 2.93 -24.73
N ILE A 4 17.08 2.60 -24.30
CA ILE A 4 16.11 3.60 -23.85
C ILE A 4 16.70 4.17 -22.55
N PHE A 5 17.39 5.31 -22.65
CA PHE A 5 17.80 6.06 -21.46
C PHE A 5 16.52 6.45 -20.71
N LYS A 6 16.29 5.84 -19.54
CA LYS A 6 15.26 6.26 -18.59
C LYS A 6 15.64 7.65 -18.06
N LYS A 7 15.36 8.71 -18.82
CA LYS A 7 15.75 10.07 -18.44
C LYS A 7 14.86 10.55 -17.30
N ARG A 8 15.33 10.38 -16.06
CA ARG A 8 14.75 10.98 -14.86
C ARG A 8 15.16 12.45 -14.81
N LEU A 9 14.24 13.32 -14.39
CA LEU A 9 14.55 14.74 -14.18
C LEU A 9 15.34 14.94 -12.88
N ILE A 10 14.90 14.30 -11.80
CA ILE A 10 15.63 14.23 -10.53
C ILE A 10 16.51 12.97 -10.54
N THR A 11 17.83 13.16 -10.54
CA THR A 11 18.84 12.09 -10.54
C THR A 11 19.45 11.85 -9.16
N GLU A 12 19.36 12.83 -8.26
CA GLU A 12 19.87 12.79 -6.90
C GLU A 12 18.81 13.30 -5.91
N ILE A 13 18.70 12.64 -4.76
CA ILE A 13 17.86 13.07 -3.64
C ILE A 13 18.71 13.18 -2.38
N TYR A 14 18.30 14.03 -1.46
CA TYR A 14 18.88 14.15 -0.13
C TYR A 14 18.01 13.40 0.89
N ASP A 15 18.68 12.63 1.74
CA ASP A 15 18.08 11.91 2.85
C ASP A 15 18.33 12.66 4.17
N PRO A 16 17.32 13.32 4.76
CA PRO A 16 17.50 14.06 6.01
C PRO A 16 17.73 13.16 7.24
N GLN A 17 17.47 11.85 7.17
CA GLN A 17 17.72 10.94 8.28
C GLN A 17 19.19 10.51 8.34
N THR A 18 19.77 10.17 7.19
CA THR A 18 21.18 9.73 7.12
C THR A 18 22.15 10.87 6.78
N HIS A 19 21.62 12.01 6.33
CA HIS A 19 22.38 13.16 5.79
C HIS A 19 23.16 12.84 4.51
N ASP A 20 22.71 11.83 3.75
CA ASP A 20 23.36 11.41 2.50
C ASP A 20 22.67 11.98 1.26
N ILE A 21 23.47 12.14 0.20
CA ILE A 21 22.97 12.29 -1.17
C ILE A 21 22.90 10.89 -1.79
N ILE A 22 21.72 10.51 -2.26
CA ILE A 22 21.42 9.21 -2.84
C ILE A 22 21.22 9.38 -4.34
N LEU A 23 21.95 8.59 -5.13
CA LEU A 23 21.71 8.45 -6.56
C LEU A 23 20.38 7.71 -6.79
N VAL A 24 19.48 8.31 -7.56
CA VAL A 24 18.15 7.75 -7.81
C VAL A 24 18.22 6.42 -8.59
N SER A 25 19.23 6.24 -9.45
CA SER A 25 19.49 4.97 -10.15
C SER A 25 19.69 3.82 -9.17
N ASP A 26 20.55 4.03 -8.17
CA ASP A 26 20.94 3.01 -7.21
C ASP A 26 19.74 2.54 -6.37
N GLN A 27 18.79 3.45 -6.18
CA GLN A 27 17.60 3.19 -5.37
C GLN A 27 16.41 2.64 -6.18
N LEU A 28 16.30 2.93 -7.49
CA LEU A 28 15.09 2.65 -8.28
C LEU A 28 15.32 1.72 -9.48
N ASP A 29 16.54 1.47 -9.96
CA ASP A 29 16.75 0.65 -11.16
C ASP A 29 16.50 -0.84 -10.95
N SER A 30 16.64 -1.31 -9.71
CA SER A 30 16.42 -2.71 -9.31
C SER A 30 15.49 -2.85 -8.10
N ILE A 31 14.66 -1.83 -7.86
CA ILE A 31 13.68 -1.89 -6.77
C ILE A 31 12.61 -2.93 -7.09
N GLU A 32 12.37 -3.85 -6.16
CA GLU A 32 11.23 -4.77 -6.25
C GLU A 32 9.91 -4.00 -6.15
N GLU A 33 8.87 -4.50 -6.81
CA GLU A 33 7.56 -3.84 -6.84
C GLU A 33 7.00 -3.55 -5.44
N GLY A 34 7.02 -4.55 -4.55
CA GLY A 34 6.51 -4.39 -3.19
C GLY A 34 7.27 -3.31 -2.42
N GLU A 35 8.60 -3.28 -2.54
CA GLU A 35 9.44 -2.24 -1.93
C GLU A 35 9.15 -0.85 -2.51
N PHE A 36 8.90 -0.76 -3.82
CA PHE A 36 8.51 0.48 -4.46
C PHE A 36 7.20 1.04 -3.89
N PHE A 37 6.14 0.23 -3.80
CA PHE A 37 4.84 0.66 -3.29
C PHE A 37 4.86 0.93 -1.77
N LYS A 38 5.59 0.12 -1.00
CA LYS A 38 5.80 0.34 0.43
C LYS A 38 6.49 1.68 0.68
N LYS A 39 7.60 1.94 0.00
CA LYS A 39 8.33 3.19 0.11
C LYS A 39 7.50 4.39 -0.35
N ARG A 40 6.77 4.24 -1.45
CA ARG A 40 5.83 5.26 -1.93
C ARG A 40 4.78 5.59 -0.87
N SER A 41 4.22 4.59 -0.21
CA SER A 41 3.23 4.77 0.86
C SER A 41 3.82 5.50 2.07
N LEU A 42 5.00 5.08 2.54
CA LEU A 42 5.72 5.75 3.63
C LEU A 42 6.00 7.24 3.33
N ILE A 43 6.34 7.57 2.08
CA ILE A 43 6.56 8.95 1.66
C ILE A 43 5.25 9.74 1.62
N GLU A 44 4.18 9.14 1.11
CA GLU A 44 2.88 9.80 1.03
C GLU A 44 2.30 10.07 2.43
N ASP A 45 2.47 9.13 3.36
CA ASP A 45 2.06 9.24 4.77
C ASP A 45 2.93 10.18 5.60
N GLY A 46 4.04 10.68 5.05
CA GLY A 46 5.00 11.52 5.78
C GLY A 46 5.85 10.76 6.81
N LEU A 47 5.75 9.43 6.86
CA LEU A 47 6.59 8.56 7.69
C LEU A 47 8.02 8.48 7.18
N ARG A 48 8.25 8.81 5.91
CA ARG A 48 9.57 8.95 5.32
C ARG A 48 9.66 10.19 4.44
N THR A 49 10.65 11.04 4.68
CA THR A 49 10.89 12.22 3.85
C THR A 49 12.19 12.05 3.07
N TYR A 50 12.13 12.38 1.78
CA TYR A 50 13.29 12.63 0.93
C TYR A 50 13.14 14.03 0.32
N LEU A 51 14.26 14.71 0.13
CA LEU A 51 14.30 16.05 -0.42
C LEU A 51 14.99 16.05 -1.78
N CYS A 52 14.65 16.99 -2.64
CA CYS A 52 15.43 17.27 -3.84
C CYS A 52 16.84 17.72 -3.44
N ALA A 53 17.89 17.13 -4.02
CA ALA A 53 19.28 17.50 -3.69
C ALA A 53 19.65 18.94 -4.12
N VAL A 54 18.84 19.58 -4.97
CA VAL A 54 19.07 20.95 -5.47
C VAL A 54 18.37 22.00 -4.62
N CYS A 55 17.07 21.86 -4.39
CA CYS A 55 16.26 22.88 -3.71
C CYS A 55 15.82 22.48 -2.30
N PHE A 56 16.17 21.27 -1.84
CA PHE A 56 15.77 20.71 -0.55
C PHE A 56 14.25 20.65 -0.30
N GLN A 57 13.43 20.73 -1.34
CA GLN A 57 11.99 20.57 -1.22
C GLN A 57 11.60 19.09 -1.15
N PRO A 58 10.53 18.74 -0.41
CA PRO A 58 10.05 17.36 -0.35
C PRO A 58 9.71 16.78 -1.72
N VAL A 59 10.16 15.55 -1.96
CA VAL A 59 9.83 14.79 -3.16
C VAL A 59 8.93 13.59 -2.83
N VAL A 60 8.13 13.20 -3.82
CA VAL A 60 7.25 12.04 -3.80
C VAL A 60 7.68 11.04 -4.87
N LEU A 61 7.47 9.76 -4.59
CA LEU A 61 7.80 8.68 -5.51
C LEU A 61 6.63 8.42 -6.46
N ARG A 62 6.89 8.41 -7.77
CA ARG A 62 5.91 8.30 -8.85
C ARG A 62 6.41 7.32 -9.92
N SER A 63 5.49 6.86 -10.76
CA SER A 63 5.78 6.02 -11.93
C SER A 63 4.92 6.46 -13.10
N ASN A 64 5.33 6.15 -14.32
CA ASN A 64 4.49 6.34 -15.50
C ASN A 64 3.47 5.19 -15.65
N GLN A 65 2.42 5.40 -16.45
CA GLN A 65 1.36 4.39 -16.62
C GLN A 65 1.88 3.04 -17.10
N ALA A 66 2.87 3.04 -17.99
CA ALA A 66 3.50 1.81 -18.49
C ALA A 66 4.47 1.16 -17.49
N ARG A 67 4.67 1.76 -16.31
CA ARG A 67 5.60 1.33 -15.25
C ARG A 67 7.02 1.04 -15.75
N THR A 68 7.47 1.81 -16.74
CA THR A 68 8.82 1.71 -17.28
C THR A 68 9.79 2.67 -16.61
N ILE A 69 9.30 3.77 -16.01
CA ILE A 69 10.13 4.80 -15.38
C ILE A 69 9.55 5.22 -14.02
N ASP A 70 10.14 4.68 -12.97
CA ASP A 70 9.98 5.15 -11.59
C ASP A 70 10.89 6.36 -11.36
N HIS A 71 10.34 7.41 -10.75
CA HIS A 71 11.02 8.69 -10.58
C HIS A 71 10.51 9.43 -9.34
N TYR A 72 11.37 10.31 -8.83
CA TYR A 72 10.97 11.31 -7.85
C TYR A 72 10.42 12.55 -8.55
N LYS A 73 9.43 13.15 -7.91
CA LYS A 73 8.79 14.40 -8.33
C LYS A 73 8.61 15.30 -7.11
N HIS A 74 8.71 16.61 -7.27
CA HIS A 74 8.40 17.55 -6.19
C HIS A 74 6.96 17.38 -5.69
N LYS A 75 6.78 17.33 -4.36
CA LYS A 75 5.45 17.22 -3.73
C LYS A 75 4.61 18.46 -3.97
N HIS A 76 5.24 19.63 -3.84
CA HIS A 76 4.64 20.93 -4.06
C HIS A 76 5.35 21.61 -5.21
N GLN A 77 4.58 22.31 -6.04
CA GLN A 77 5.12 23.09 -7.14
C GLN A 77 5.46 24.49 -6.63
N ASN A 78 6.75 24.84 -6.63
CA ASN A 78 7.23 26.18 -6.33
C ASN A 78 8.27 26.57 -7.40
N ALA A 79 8.17 27.78 -7.94
CA ALA A 79 8.78 28.17 -9.22
C ALA A 79 10.33 28.17 -9.28
N GLU A 80 11.04 27.80 -8.22
CA GLU A 80 12.48 28.07 -8.09
C GLU A 80 13.40 26.86 -8.35
N CYS A 81 12.86 25.64 -8.52
CA CYS A 81 13.71 24.48 -8.79
C CYS A 81 13.85 24.20 -10.30
N PRO A 82 15.08 24.13 -10.86
CA PRO A 82 15.30 23.77 -12.27
C PRO A 82 14.93 22.32 -12.59
N LEU A 83 14.82 21.46 -11.58
CA LEU A 83 14.40 20.06 -11.69
C LEU A 83 12.90 19.86 -11.45
N GLN A 84 12.12 20.94 -11.40
CA GLN A 84 10.67 20.84 -11.32
C GLN A 84 10.10 20.49 -12.70
N GLU A 85 9.21 19.48 -12.74
CA GLU A 85 8.47 19.17 -13.96
C GLU A 85 7.63 20.39 -14.38
N LYS A 86 7.57 20.66 -15.68
CA LYS A 86 6.70 21.70 -16.23
C LYS A 86 5.24 21.38 -15.90
N ASP A 87 4.44 22.43 -15.75
CA ASP A 87 3.04 22.33 -15.35
C ASP A 87 2.28 21.29 -16.18
N SER A 88 1.61 20.38 -15.49
CA SER A 88 0.48 19.67 -16.08
C SER A 88 -0.56 20.71 -16.47
N VAL A 89 -1.13 20.59 -17.66
CA VAL A 89 -2.22 21.47 -18.13
C VAL A 89 -3.40 21.47 -17.15
N LEU A 90 -3.55 20.41 -16.35
CA LEU A 90 -4.60 20.25 -15.35
C LEU A 90 -4.02 20.02 -13.95
N LYS A 91 -4.58 20.73 -12.96
CA LYS A 91 -4.32 20.53 -11.52
C LYS A 91 -4.99 19.26 -11.01
N GLN A 92 -4.54 18.75 -9.87
CA GLN A 92 -5.09 17.54 -9.26
C GLN A 92 -6.60 17.67 -9.01
N GLU A 93 -7.05 18.81 -8.50
CA GLU A 93 -8.47 19.09 -8.22
C GLU A 93 -9.29 19.10 -9.51
N GLN A 94 -8.72 19.61 -10.61
CA GLN A 94 -9.37 19.61 -11.91
C GLN A 94 -9.47 18.19 -12.47
N ILE A 95 -8.42 17.36 -12.31
CA ILE A 95 -8.45 15.96 -12.74
C ILE A 95 -9.50 15.18 -11.93
N LEU A 96 -9.55 15.38 -10.61
CA LEU A 96 -10.57 14.77 -9.75
C LEU A 96 -11.96 15.25 -10.15
N ALA A 97 -12.16 16.55 -10.34
CA ALA A 97 -13.41 17.11 -10.81
C ALA A 97 -13.82 16.54 -12.19
N MET A 98 -12.89 16.36 -13.12
CA MET A 98 -13.19 15.75 -14.42
C MET A 98 -13.57 14.27 -14.28
N LYS A 99 -12.88 13.53 -13.40
CA LYS A 99 -13.22 12.13 -13.10
C LYS A 99 -14.61 12.01 -12.48
N PHE A 100 -14.93 12.82 -11.47
CA PHE A 100 -16.16 12.71 -10.69
C PHE A 100 -17.36 13.51 -11.24
N ASN A 101 -17.14 14.67 -11.86
CA ASN A 101 -18.23 15.41 -12.54
C ASN A 101 -18.50 14.84 -13.94
N GLY A 102 -17.50 14.23 -14.60
CA GLY A 102 -17.67 13.55 -15.89
C GLY A 102 -18.26 12.15 -15.77
N GLN A 103 -18.01 11.45 -14.65
CA GLN A 103 -18.67 10.21 -14.26
C GLN A 103 -19.58 10.49 -13.07
N LYS A 104 -20.85 10.85 -13.32
CA LYS A 104 -21.91 10.62 -12.31
C LYS A 104 -21.72 9.21 -11.77
N GLU A 105 -21.96 9.00 -10.47
CA GLU A 105 -21.92 7.69 -9.84
C GLU A 105 -22.52 6.64 -10.78
N GLY A 106 -21.67 5.74 -11.27
CA GLY A 106 -22.09 4.74 -12.23
C GLY A 106 -23.11 3.82 -11.58
N LYS A 107 -24.06 3.32 -12.37
CA LYS A 107 -25.05 2.32 -11.92
C LYS A 107 -24.40 1.19 -11.12
N ALA A 108 -23.24 0.70 -11.57
CA ALA A 108 -22.49 -0.36 -10.91
C ALA A 108 -21.98 -0.01 -9.49
N HIS A 109 -21.57 1.25 -9.24
CA HIS A 109 -21.13 1.70 -7.92
C HIS A 109 -22.32 1.72 -6.96
N ARG A 110 -23.40 2.38 -7.39
CA ARG A 110 -24.63 2.49 -6.60
C ARG A 110 -25.20 1.12 -6.24
N GLU A 111 -25.35 0.24 -7.23
CA GLU A 111 -25.85 -1.12 -7.00
C GLU A 111 -24.94 -1.94 -6.10
N SER A 112 -23.62 -1.77 -6.20
CA SER A 112 -22.67 -2.49 -5.34
C SER A 112 -22.66 -1.95 -3.91
N LYS A 113 -22.85 -0.65 -3.74
CA LYS A 113 -22.99 0.01 -2.44
C LYS A 113 -24.27 -0.44 -1.73
N GLU A 114 -25.39 -0.40 -2.44
CA GLU A 114 -26.68 -0.94 -1.99
C GLU A 114 -26.55 -2.43 -1.62
N PHE A 115 -25.88 -3.22 -2.45
CA PHE A 115 -25.65 -4.64 -2.18
C PHE A 115 -24.88 -4.89 -0.87
N ILE A 116 -23.78 -4.16 -0.62
CA ILE A 116 -23.01 -4.33 0.63
C ILE A 116 -23.87 -3.94 1.83
N HIS A 117 -24.61 -2.84 1.75
CA HIS A 117 -25.50 -2.39 2.81
C HIS A 117 -26.57 -3.43 3.13
N GLU A 118 -27.27 -3.96 2.12
CA GLU A 118 -28.28 -5.01 2.28
C GLU A 118 -27.66 -6.28 2.88
N ALA A 119 -26.47 -6.68 2.43
CA ALA A 119 -25.76 -7.85 2.91
C ALA A 119 -25.40 -7.76 4.40
N ILE A 120 -24.90 -6.60 4.85
CA ILE A 120 -24.55 -6.40 6.27
C ILE A 120 -25.79 -6.20 7.12
N GLN A 121 -26.80 -5.48 6.64
CA GLN A 121 -28.05 -5.25 7.37
C GLN A 121 -28.80 -6.57 7.63
N ASN A 122 -28.74 -7.50 6.68
CA ASN A 122 -29.35 -8.82 6.78
C ASN A 122 -28.35 -9.92 7.17
N ASP A 123 -27.21 -9.57 7.78
CA ASP A 123 -26.21 -10.56 8.23
C ASP A 123 -26.89 -11.59 9.12
N ARG A 124 -26.81 -12.86 8.71
CA ARG A 124 -27.46 -14.00 9.36
C ARG A 124 -27.07 -14.15 10.82
N LEU A 125 -25.86 -13.74 11.17
CA LEU A 125 -25.32 -13.81 12.53
C LEU A 125 -25.53 -12.51 13.32
N GLN A 126 -26.20 -11.51 12.74
CA GLN A 126 -26.51 -10.21 13.33
C GLN A 126 -25.28 -9.50 13.93
N ARG A 127 -24.13 -9.62 13.26
CA ARG A 127 -22.88 -9.03 13.75
C ARG A 127 -22.77 -7.55 13.40
N PHE A 128 -23.48 -7.10 12.39
CA PHE A 128 -23.50 -5.70 12.00
C PHE A 128 -24.69 -4.97 12.62
N THR A 129 -24.43 -3.75 13.12
CA THR A 129 -25.43 -2.84 13.67
C THR A 129 -25.20 -1.42 13.15
N GLU A 130 -26.24 -0.59 13.18
CA GLU A 130 -26.19 0.81 12.68
C GLU A 130 -25.60 0.90 11.26
N CYS A 131 -26.20 0.15 10.33
CA CYS A 131 -25.77 0.08 8.94
C CYS A 131 -26.34 1.25 8.15
N ASP A 132 -25.48 2.17 7.70
CA ASP A 132 -25.87 3.36 6.95
C ASP A 132 -25.19 3.44 5.58
N ILE A 133 -25.90 4.00 4.59
CA ILE A 133 -25.36 4.36 3.28
C ILE A 133 -25.09 5.86 3.26
N GLU A 134 -23.89 6.26 2.82
CA GLU A 134 -23.53 7.67 2.61
C GLU A 134 -23.82 8.59 3.82
N ALA A 135 -23.73 8.05 5.03
CA ALA A 135 -23.88 8.84 6.25
C ALA A 135 -22.70 9.81 6.42
N THR A 136 -23.00 11.03 6.89
CA THR A 136 -21.95 11.99 7.18
C THR A 136 -21.11 11.51 8.36
N PHE A 137 -19.86 11.19 8.09
CA PHE A 137 -18.87 10.84 9.08
C PHE A 137 -18.10 12.09 9.50
N ARG A 138 -18.34 12.58 10.71
CA ARG A 138 -17.66 13.75 11.26
C ARG A 138 -16.45 13.33 12.08
N ASP A 139 -15.41 14.15 12.00
CA ASP A 139 -14.26 13.99 12.86
C ASP A 139 -14.67 14.05 14.33
N SER A 140 -14.26 13.04 15.07
CA SER A 140 -14.58 12.83 16.48
C SER A 140 -13.39 13.13 17.38
N THR A 141 -12.21 13.42 16.81
CA THR A 141 -11.04 13.78 17.60
C THR A 141 -11.22 15.15 18.25
N ASP A 142 -11.03 15.22 19.56
CA ASP A 142 -10.93 16.48 20.28
C ASP A 142 -9.46 16.93 20.29
N ASP A 143 -8.96 17.32 19.11
CA ASP A 143 -7.63 17.90 18.98
C ASP A 143 -7.69 19.41 19.30
N PRO A 144 -7.15 19.87 20.44
CA PRO A 144 -7.17 21.28 20.82
C PRO A 144 -6.34 22.18 19.90
N THR A 145 -5.55 21.61 18.98
CA THR A 145 -4.77 22.36 17.98
C THR A 145 -5.53 22.59 16.67
N GLN A 146 -6.66 21.91 16.43
CA GLN A 146 -7.54 22.16 15.30
C GLN A 146 -8.49 23.33 15.60
N ILE A 147 -7.97 24.55 15.46
CA ILE A 147 -8.74 25.81 15.63
C ILE A 147 -9.76 26.03 14.50
N MET A 148 -9.71 25.24 13.42
CA MET A 148 -10.54 25.43 12.22
C MET A 148 -11.27 24.13 11.83
N SER A 149 -12.59 24.10 12.05
CA SER A 149 -13.61 23.15 11.56
C SER A 149 -13.25 21.65 11.55
N LYS A 150 -13.95 20.84 12.37
CA LYS A 150 -13.94 19.37 12.29
C LYS A 150 -14.16 18.92 10.84
N GLU A 151 -13.19 18.20 10.28
CA GLU A 151 -13.31 17.62 8.94
C GLU A 151 -14.47 16.61 8.91
N TRP A 152 -14.99 16.32 7.72
CA TRP A 152 -15.97 15.26 7.53
C TRP A 152 -15.73 14.52 6.22
N ARG A 153 -16.24 13.29 6.16
CA ARG A 153 -16.26 12.41 4.99
C ARG A 153 -17.62 11.74 4.87
N ILE A 154 -17.88 11.16 3.72
CA ILE A 154 -19.04 10.32 3.46
C ILE A 154 -18.48 8.99 2.94
N PRO A 155 -18.35 7.96 3.79
CA PRO A 155 -18.08 6.60 3.32
C PRO A 155 -19.27 6.08 2.51
N ASP A 156 -19.04 5.12 1.63
CA ASP A 156 -20.12 4.53 0.85
C ASP A 156 -21.09 3.74 1.73
N VAL A 157 -20.55 2.95 2.66
CA VAL A 157 -21.32 2.25 3.69
C VAL A 157 -20.58 2.32 5.03
N SER A 158 -21.28 2.50 6.14
CA SER A 158 -20.73 2.45 7.49
C SER A 158 -21.54 1.54 8.40
N SER A 159 -20.88 0.91 9.39
CA SER A 159 -21.53 0.05 10.38
C SER A 159 -20.65 -0.15 11.63
N TYR A 160 -21.23 -0.70 12.69
CA TYR A 160 -20.49 -1.36 13.75
C TYR A 160 -20.50 -2.88 13.53
N TYR A 161 -19.33 -3.50 13.54
CA TYR A 161 -19.14 -4.94 13.43
C TYR A 161 -18.76 -5.54 14.79
N ASN A 162 -19.55 -6.50 15.27
CA ASN A 162 -19.37 -7.18 16.55
C ASN A 162 -18.76 -8.56 16.32
N ASP A 163 -17.59 -8.78 16.91
CA ASP A 163 -16.82 -10.02 16.76
C ASP A 163 -16.24 -10.42 18.11
N GLU A 164 -16.62 -11.61 18.60
CA GLU A 164 -16.15 -12.18 19.87
C GLU A 164 -16.21 -11.21 21.07
N GLY A 165 -17.25 -10.37 21.13
CA GLY A 165 -17.46 -9.40 22.21
C GLY A 165 -16.71 -8.07 22.03
N GLN A 166 -16.03 -7.87 20.90
CA GLN A 166 -15.43 -6.60 20.51
C GLN A 166 -16.25 -5.92 19.43
N THR A 167 -16.62 -4.67 19.66
CA THR A 167 -17.30 -3.82 18.66
C THR A 167 -16.28 -2.98 17.92
N LYS A 168 -16.21 -3.15 16.60
CA LYS A 168 -15.33 -2.42 15.69
C LYS A 168 -16.17 -1.49 14.82
N ARG A 169 -15.79 -0.22 14.70
CA ARG A 169 -16.41 0.67 13.72
C ARG A 169 -15.79 0.39 12.35
N VAL A 170 -16.60 0.10 11.35
CA VAL A 170 -16.15 -0.26 10.00
C VAL A 170 -16.80 0.64 8.96
N VAL A 171 -16.03 1.03 7.95
CA VAL A 171 -16.53 1.69 6.76
C VAL A 171 -16.08 0.92 5.52
N PHE A 172 -16.94 0.87 4.52
CA PHE A 172 -16.65 0.32 3.21
C PHE A 172 -16.51 1.48 2.21
N GLU A 173 -15.44 1.44 1.43
CA GLU A 173 -15.10 2.41 0.40
C GLU A 173 -14.98 1.67 -0.94
N LEU A 174 -15.91 1.91 -1.85
CA LEU A 174 -15.96 1.25 -3.14
C LEU A 174 -15.09 2.02 -4.15
N GLN A 175 -14.22 1.28 -4.84
CA GLN A 175 -13.34 1.86 -5.85
C GLN A 175 -13.60 1.24 -7.22
N MET A 176 -14.11 2.04 -8.16
CA MET A 176 -14.31 1.64 -9.57
C MET A 176 -13.29 2.21 -10.55
N SER A 177 -12.65 3.33 -10.21
CA SER A 177 -11.81 4.09 -11.13
C SER A 177 -10.42 4.33 -10.54
N THR A 178 -9.50 4.86 -11.35
CA THR A 178 -8.18 5.23 -10.81
C THR A 178 -8.29 6.49 -9.96
N THR A 179 -7.61 6.52 -8.81
CA THR A 179 -7.47 7.72 -7.97
C THR A 179 -6.01 7.93 -7.60
N PHE A 180 -5.70 9.10 -7.05
CA PHE A 180 -4.35 9.41 -6.57
C PHE A 180 -4.11 8.72 -5.22
N ILE A 181 -2.89 8.23 -4.99
CA ILE A 181 -2.50 7.69 -3.66
C ILE A 181 -2.74 8.70 -2.54
N SER A 182 -2.57 10.00 -2.80
CA SER A 182 -2.84 11.05 -1.83
C SER A 182 -4.30 11.07 -1.37
N VAL A 183 -5.25 10.72 -2.24
CA VAL A 183 -6.68 10.62 -1.91
C VAL A 183 -6.93 9.37 -1.06
N ILE A 184 -6.32 8.22 -1.41
CA ILE A 184 -6.40 6.98 -0.62
C ILE A 184 -5.85 7.24 0.79
N ALA A 185 -4.61 7.72 0.87
CA ALA A 185 -3.93 8.02 2.13
C ALA A 185 -4.75 8.99 2.99
N ALA A 186 -5.28 10.07 2.42
CA ALA A 186 -6.08 11.03 3.18
C ALA A 186 -7.37 10.43 3.76
N ARG A 187 -8.02 9.48 3.07
CA ARG A 187 -9.19 8.75 3.63
C ARG A 187 -8.76 7.79 4.73
N GLU A 188 -7.69 7.04 4.52
CA GLU A 188 -7.17 6.12 5.53
C GLU A 188 -6.75 6.83 6.82
N HIS A 189 -6.00 7.94 6.72
CA HIS A 189 -5.63 8.77 7.88
C HIS A 189 -6.85 9.31 8.61
N PHE A 190 -7.87 9.75 7.87
CA PHE A 190 -9.11 10.25 8.45
C PHE A 190 -9.85 9.17 9.26
N TYR A 191 -9.99 7.95 8.74
CA TYR A 191 -10.66 6.88 9.46
C TYR A 191 -9.81 6.33 10.60
N GLN A 192 -8.49 6.22 10.40
CA GLN A 192 -7.57 5.73 11.42
C GLN A 192 -7.56 6.65 12.64
N ARG A 193 -7.45 7.96 12.46
CA ARG A 193 -7.52 8.91 13.60
C ARG A 193 -8.88 8.91 14.31
N ASN A 194 -9.93 8.45 13.63
CA ASN A 194 -11.28 8.29 14.15
C ASN A 194 -11.57 6.86 14.65
N ASN A 195 -10.53 6.08 14.95
CA ASN A 195 -10.62 4.70 15.44
C ASN A 195 -11.59 3.81 14.61
N THR A 196 -11.54 3.96 13.29
CA THR A 196 -12.47 3.33 12.35
C THR A 196 -11.70 2.54 11.31
N PHE A 197 -12.10 1.28 11.14
CA PHE A 197 -11.53 0.40 10.14
C PHE A 197 -12.05 0.75 8.76
N VAL A 198 -11.15 0.91 7.80
CA VAL A 198 -11.51 1.14 6.38
C VAL A 198 -11.33 -0.14 5.58
N ILE A 199 -12.38 -0.55 4.89
CA ILE A 199 -12.43 -1.72 4.01
C ILE A 199 -12.58 -1.21 2.57
N TRP A 200 -11.48 -1.18 1.83
CA TRP A 200 -11.51 -0.88 0.41
C TRP A 200 -12.06 -2.05 -0.39
N VAL A 201 -13.13 -1.82 -1.15
CA VAL A 201 -13.79 -2.83 -1.97
C VAL A 201 -13.71 -2.45 -3.44
N LEU A 202 -13.04 -3.28 -4.24
CA LEU A 202 -12.94 -3.09 -5.67
C LEU A 202 -14.07 -3.84 -6.37
N LEU A 203 -14.59 -3.28 -7.47
CA LEU A 203 -15.57 -3.97 -8.31
C LEU A 203 -14.90 -4.86 -9.38
N ASP A 204 -13.64 -4.56 -9.67
CA ASP A 204 -12.77 -5.27 -10.59
C ASP A 204 -11.33 -5.06 -10.10
N PHE A 205 -10.47 -6.05 -10.28
CA PHE A 205 -9.07 -5.99 -9.88
C PHE A 205 -8.14 -6.34 -11.04
N ASP A 206 -7.21 -5.45 -11.31
CA ASP A 206 -6.08 -5.68 -12.21
C ASP A 206 -4.79 -5.51 -11.41
N GLY A 207 -4.09 -6.62 -11.19
CA GLY A 207 -2.79 -6.68 -10.49
C GLY A 207 -1.65 -5.92 -11.16
N LYS A 208 -1.91 -5.14 -12.22
CA LYS A 208 -0.98 -4.18 -12.83
C LYS A 208 -1.46 -2.73 -12.70
N ARG A 209 -2.74 -2.49 -12.40
CA ARG A 209 -3.34 -1.16 -12.30
C ARG A 209 -2.81 -0.46 -11.05
N PHE A 210 -2.24 0.72 -11.25
CA PHE A 210 -1.45 1.38 -10.22
C PHE A 210 -2.26 1.75 -8.96
N THR A 211 -3.51 2.17 -9.11
CA THR A 211 -4.41 2.45 -7.99
C THR A 211 -4.72 1.17 -7.19
N ASP A 212 -4.89 0.03 -7.86
CA ASP A 212 -5.16 -1.24 -7.18
C ASP A 212 -3.95 -1.69 -6.37
N LEU A 213 -2.76 -1.52 -6.93
CA LEU A 213 -1.50 -1.80 -6.22
C LEU A 213 -1.26 -0.82 -5.06
N ASP A 214 -1.59 0.47 -5.23
CA ASP A 214 -1.57 1.45 -4.14
C ASP A 214 -2.51 1.01 -2.99
N ILE A 215 -3.69 0.45 -3.27
CA ILE A 215 -4.60 -0.12 -2.27
C ILE A 215 -4.03 -1.42 -1.67
N ALA A 216 -3.58 -2.34 -2.53
CA ALA A 216 -3.11 -3.66 -2.11
C ALA A 216 -1.93 -3.55 -1.15
N TYR A 217 -0.84 -2.88 -1.54
CA TYR A 217 0.36 -2.78 -0.71
C TYR A 217 0.17 -1.93 0.55
N ARG A 218 -0.89 -1.10 0.60
CA ARG A 218 -1.34 -0.44 1.82
C ARG A 218 -2.14 -1.34 2.75
N ASN A 219 -2.61 -2.48 2.27
CA ASN A 219 -3.40 -3.44 3.03
C ASN A 219 -2.72 -4.83 3.06
N ARG A 220 -1.44 -4.87 3.39
CA ARG A 220 -0.63 -6.11 3.45
C ARG A 220 -0.71 -6.95 2.17
N ALA A 221 -0.72 -6.27 1.02
CA ALA A 221 -0.91 -6.87 -0.30
C ALA A 221 -2.19 -7.71 -0.46
N ASN A 222 -3.26 -7.39 0.28
CA ASN A 222 -4.59 -7.96 0.12
C ASN A 222 -5.52 -6.96 -0.61
N VAL A 223 -6.41 -7.48 -1.45
CA VAL A 223 -7.45 -6.72 -2.15
C VAL A 223 -8.79 -7.44 -1.98
N PHE A 224 -9.83 -6.70 -1.63
CA PHE A 224 -11.18 -7.22 -1.54
C PHE A 224 -11.96 -6.86 -2.79
N VAL A 225 -12.43 -7.88 -3.51
CA VAL A 225 -13.20 -7.69 -4.73
C VAL A 225 -14.64 -8.15 -4.51
N LEU A 226 -15.61 -7.30 -4.84
CA LEU A 226 -17.02 -7.66 -4.84
C LEU A 226 -17.40 -8.31 -6.19
N SER A 227 -16.79 -9.47 -6.43
CA SER A 227 -17.01 -10.26 -7.64
C SER A 227 -18.44 -10.79 -7.71
N ARG A 228 -18.83 -11.30 -8.88
CA ARG A 228 -20.13 -11.94 -9.05
C ARG A 228 -20.28 -13.15 -8.13
N GLU A 229 -19.27 -13.99 -8.05
CA GLU A 229 -19.23 -15.20 -7.23
C GLU A 229 -19.33 -14.87 -5.73
N ALA A 230 -18.70 -13.77 -5.30
CA ALA A 230 -18.80 -13.28 -3.92
C ALA A 230 -20.22 -12.78 -3.60
N LYS A 231 -20.87 -12.08 -4.55
CA LYS A 231 -22.28 -11.66 -4.39
C LYS A 231 -23.21 -12.86 -4.29
N GLU A 232 -23.03 -13.87 -5.16
CA GLU A 232 -23.82 -15.11 -5.14
C GLU A 232 -23.64 -15.87 -3.82
N LYS A 233 -22.41 -16.03 -3.30
CA LYS A 233 -22.19 -16.65 -1.98
C LYS A 233 -22.73 -15.83 -0.81
N THR A 234 -22.71 -14.52 -0.91
CA THR A 234 -23.32 -13.66 0.10
C THR A 234 -24.82 -13.92 0.20
N GLN A 235 -25.52 -13.98 -0.93
CA GLN A 235 -26.95 -14.27 -0.97
C GLN A 235 -27.27 -15.70 -0.50
N GLU A 236 -26.45 -16.69 -0.86
CA GLU A 236 -26.63 -18.09 -0.45
C GLU A 236 -26.46 -18.31 1.05
N THR A 237 -25.49 -17.64 1.66
CA THR A 237 -25.07 -17.91 3.04
C THR A 237 -25.64 -16.92 4.06
N GLY A 238 -26.07 -15.74 3.61
CA GLY A 238 -26.50 -14.63 4.46
C GLY A 238 -25.36 -13.97 5.25
N GLU A 239 -24.10 -14.24 4.90
CA GLU A 239 -22.93 -13.50 5.43
C GLU A 239 -22.27 -12.76 4.27
N LEU A 240 -21.63 -11.60 4.51
CA LEU A 240 -20.89 -10.90 3.45
C LEU A 240 -19.64 -11.69 3.02
N TRP A 241 -19.45 -11.88 1.71
CA TRP A 241 -18.26 -12.49 1.11
C TRP A 241 -17.55 -11.53 0.15
N PHE A 242 -16.24 -11.75 0.02
CA PHE A 242 -15.40 -11.12 -0.99
C PHE A 242 -14.60 -12.18 -1.74
N ASP A 243 -14.28 -11.90 -3.01
CA ASP A 243 -13.16 -12.55 -3.69
C ASP A 243 -11.89 -11.81 -3.24
N VAL A 244 -11.11 -12.46 -2.39
CA VAL A 244 -9.94 -11.85 -1.74
C VAL A 244 -8.71 -12.25 -2.52
N HIS A 245 -8.03 -11.26 -3.08
CA HIS A 245 -6.76 -11.45 -3.79
C HIS A 245 -5.60 -11.11 -2.84
N TRP A 246 -4.52 -11.87 -2.88
CA TRP A 246 -3.28 -11.53 -2.17
C TRP A 246 -2.04 -11.80 -3.02
N ARG A 247 -0.98 -11.02 -2.77
CA ARG A 247 0.31 -11.19 -3.43
C ARG A 247 1.14 -12.23 -2.68
N GLU A 248 0.99 -13.49 -3.02
CA GLU A 248 1.67 -14.60 -2.36
C GLU A 248 3.17 -14.63 -2.71
N PRO A 249 4.07 -14.55 -1.73
CA PRO A 249 5.49 -14.72 -1.96
C PRO A 249 5.83 -16.22 -2.01
N PHE A 250 6.74 -16.61 -2.89
CA PHE A 250 7.26 -17.97 -3.00
C PHE A 250 8.73 -17.98 -3.40
N ILE A 251 9.43 -19.07 -3.10
CA ILE A 251 10.83 -19.24 -3.51
C ILE A 251 10.87 -20.06 -4.80
N GLU A 252 11.54 -19.52 -5.82
CA GLU A 252 11.91 -20.27 -7.02
C GLU A 252 13.43 -20.15 -7.21
N GLY A 253 14.13 -21.30 -7.15
CA GLY A 253 15.59 -21.30 -7.11
C GLY A 253 16.14 -20.62 -5.85
N GLN A 254 16.88 -19.52 -6.01
CA GLN A 254 17.45 -18.72 -4.91
C GLN A 254 16.87 -17.30 -4.84
N GLU A 255 15.72 -17.10 -5.48
CA GLU A 255 15.05 -15.82 -5.61
C GLU A 255 13.66 -15.86 -5.00
N LEU A 256 13.25 -14.73 -4.46
CA LEU A 256 11.91 -14.52 -3.95
C LEU A 256 11.05 -13.99 -5.08
N ASN A 257 10.00 -14.73 -5.41
CA ASN A 257 9.06 -14.39 -6.45
C ASN A 257 7.67 -14.20 -5.83
N TYR A 258 6.75 -13.66 -6.63
CA TYR A 258 5.42 -13.34 -6.17
C TYR A 258 4.37 -13.61 -7.23
N GLU A 259 3.23 -14.13 -6.83
CA GLU A 259 2.07 -14.35 -7.69
C GLU A 259 0.79 -13.82 -7.04
N TRP A 260 -0.19 -13.44 -7.85
CA TRP A 260 -1.52 -13.13 -7.33
C TRP A 260 -2.29 -14.43 -7.15
N LYS A 261 -2.72 -14.71 -5.92
CA LYS A 261 -3.68 -15.76 -5.59
C LYS A 261 -5.01 -15.13 -5.19
N ASN A 262 -6.08 -15.91 -5.25
CA ASN A 262 -7.37 -15.48 -4.76
C ASN A 262 -8.21 -16.62 -4.18
N GLU A 263 -9.13 -16.27 -3.30
CA GLU A 263 -10.09 -17.18 -2.67
C GLU A 263 -11.37 -16.42 -2.31
N LEU A 264 -12.53 -17.07 -2.40
CA LEU A 264 -13.76 -16.53 -1.82
C LEU A 264 -13.68 -16.65 -0.29
N VAL A 265 -13.76 -15.52 0.40
CA VAL A 265 -13.63 -15.44 1.86
C VAL A 265 -14.79 -14.64 2.44
N ARG A 266 -15.46 -15.22 3.44
CA ARG A 266 -16.45 -14.51 4.24
C ARG A 266 -15.80 -13.44 5.12
N PHE A 267 -16.46 -12.31 5.30
CA PHE A 267 -15.98 -11.18 6.11
C PHE A 267 -15.52 -11.60 7.52
N SER A 268 -16.21 -12.58 8.10
CA SER A 268 -15.91 -13.17 9.41
C SER A 268 -14.55 -13.85 9.55
N LYS A 269 -13.86 -14.12 8.44
CA LYS A 269 -12.53 -14.71 8.41
C LYS A 269 -11.41 -13.68 8.24
N LEU A 270 -11.76 -12.40 8.07
CA LEU A 270 -10.78 -11.35 7.98
C LEU A 270 -10.17 -11.08 9.36
N THR A 271 -8.87 -10.84 9.37
CA THR A 271 -8.13 -10.40 10.54
C THR A 271 -8.06 -8.88 10.55
N PHE A 272 -8.31 -8.26 11.70
CA PHE A 272 -8.27 -6.81 11.87
C PHE A 272 -6.92 -6.39 12.47
N HIS A 273 -6.28 -5.42 11.83
CA HIS A 273 -5.03 -4.84 12.31
C HIS A 273 -5.34 -3.61 13.15
N GLU A 274 -5.29 -3.74 14.48
CA GLU A 274 -5.73 -2.70 15.43
C GLU A 274 -4.96 -1.37 15.32
N TYR A 275 -3.66 -1.40 14.97
CA TYR A 275 -2.90 -0.15 14.81
C TYR A 275 -3.21 0.61 13.51
N TYR A 276 -3.18 -0.09 12.36
CA TYR A 276 -3.44 0.52 11.05
C TYR A 276 -4.93 0.69 10.73
N LEU A 277 -5.80 0.06 11.52
CA LEU A 277 -7.25 0.07 11.35
C LEU A 277 -7.67 -0.36 9.94
N LYS A 278 -7.15 -1.53 9.54
CA LYS A 278 -7.47 -2.22 8.29
C LYS A 278 -7.79 -3.69 8.55
N ALA A 279 -8.39 -4.35 7.57
CA ALA A 279 -8.60 -5.79 7.61
C ALA A 279 -7.83 -6.49 6.47
N TYR A 280 -7.35 -7.70 6.72
CA TYR A 280 -6.65 -8.53 5.74
C TYR A 280 -7.02 -10.00 5.92
N TYR A 281 -6.82 -10.84 4.89
CA TYR A 281 -7.01 -12.29 4.99
C TYR A 281 -5.68 -13.01 5.20
N LYS A 282 -4.67 -12.68 4.37
CA LYS A 282 -3.34 -13.27 4.42
C LYS A 282 -2.33 -12.25 4.93
N ASP A 283 -1.54 -12.62 5.93
CA ASP A 283 -0.43 -11.78 6.39
C ASP A 283 0.79 -11.94 5.48
N VAL A 284 0.74 -11.30 4.31
CA VAL A 284 1.80 -11.40 3.28
C VAL A 284 3.15 -10.91 3.83
N GLU A 285 3.16 -9.90 4.70
CA GLU A 285 4.40 -9.38 5.28
C GLU A 285 5.11 -10.45 6.14
N ILE A 286 4.36 -11.22 6.92
CA ILE A 286 4.91 -12.34 7.69
C ILE A 286 5.41 -13.44 6.76
N MET A 287 4.61 -13.86 5.77
CA MET A 287 5.01 -14.90 4.81
C MET A 287 6.30 -14.53 4.08
N GLU A 288 6.40 -13.28 3.63
CA GLU A 288 7.59 -12.75 2.96
C GLU A 288 8.81 -12.77 3.89
N GLY A 289 8.65 -12.34 5.15
CA GLY A 289 9.70 -12.35 6.17
C GLY A 289 10.21 -13.77 6.48
N GLU A 290 9.31 -14.75 6.54
CA GLU A 290 9.66 -16.17 6.74
C GLU A 290 10.47 -16.70 5.56
N LEU A 291 10.05 -16.45 4.32
CA LEU A 291 10.76 -16.90 3.12
C LEU A 291 12.10 -16.20 2.94
N LYS A 292 12.20 -14.88 3.20
CA LYS A 292 13.48 -14.15 3.21
C LYS A 292 14.45 -14.73 4.23
N SER A 293 13.95 -15.16 5.39
CA SER A 293 14.74 -15.82 6.42
C SER A 293 15.24 -17.20 5.95
N GLN A 294 14.38 -17.99 5.31
CA GLN A 294 14.75 -19.29 4.73
C GLN A 294 15.81 -19.15 3.62
N LEU A 295 15.64 -18.21 2.69
CA LEU A 295 16.63 -17.92 1.65
C LEU A 295 17.98 -17.53 2.23
N THR A 296 17.98 -16.71 3.29
CA THR A 296 19.22 -16.30 3.98
C THR A 296 19.93 -17.51 4.59
N ILE A 297 19.19 -18.46 5.17
CA ILE A 297 19.75 -19.69 5.72
C ILE A 297 20.28 -20.61 4.61
N SER A 298 19.56 -20.76 3.49
CA SER A 298 20.01 -21.58 2.36
C SER A 298 21.30 -21.03 1.75
N LYS A 299 21.37 -19.73 1.48
CA LYS A 299 22.58 -19.08 0.93
C LYS A 299 23.79 -19.24 1.85
N ARG A 300 23.59 -19.29 3.17
CA ARG A 300 24.65 -19.59 4.14
C ARG A 300 25.10 -21.05 4.10
N LYS A 301 24.19 -22.00 3.92
CA LYS A 301 24.53 -23.43 3.78
C LYS A 301 25.30 -23.70 2.48
N ASP A 302 24.86 -23.09 1.38
CA ASP A 302 25.48 -23.27 0.07
C ASP A 302 26.82 -22.53 -0.05
N ASN A 303 27.03 -21.46 0.74
CA ASN A 303 28.29 -20.73 0.80
C ASN A 303 28.72 -20.40 2.25
N PRO A 304 29.28 -21.36 2.99
CA PRO A 304 29.72 -21.17 4.39
C PRO A 304 30.90 -20.20 4.53
N ASN A 305 31.49 -19.79 3.40
CA ASN A 305 32.63 -18.90 3.33
C ASN A 305 32.27 -17.44 3.10
N LEU A 306 30.98 -17.10 2.99
CA LEU A 306 30.51 -15.72 2.79
C LEU A 306 30.72 -14.86 4.05
N CYS A 307 31.38 -13.71 3.90
CA CYS A 307 31.59 -12.77 4.99
C CYS A 307 30.37 -11.87 5.24
N ASN A 308 29.94 -11.71 6.50
CA ASN A 308 28.81 -10.84 6.85
C ASN A 308 29.06 -9.35 6.60
N SER A 309 30.31 -8.90 6.74
CA SER A 309 30.72 -7.50 6.59
C SER A 309 30.91 -7.09 5.13
N CYS A 310 31.73 -7.83 4.37
CA CYS A 310 32.05 -7.46 2.98
C CYS A 310 31.33 -8.28 1.92
N LYS A 311 30.48 -9.25 2.30
CA LYS A 311 29.77 -10.16 1.38
C LYS A 311 30.67 -10.96 0.43
N ALA A 312 31.99 -10.95 0.63
CA ALA A 312 32.91 -11.74 -0.18
C ALA A 312 32.87 -13.22 0.23
N SER A 313 32.87 -14.11 -0.76
CA SER A 313 33.11 -15.54 -0.56
C SER A 313 34.61 -15.75 -0.37
N THR A 314 35.04 -16.04 0.85
CA THR A 314 36.48 -16.17 1.15
C THR A 314 36.75 -17.21 2.22
N GLN A 315 37.89 -17.88 2.10
CA GLN A 315 38.36 -18.82 3.10
C GLN A 315 38.45 -18.14 4.47
N THR A 316 38.13 -18.90 5.50
CA THR A 316 38.21 -18.42 6.88
C THR A 316 39.65 -18.46 7.34
N LEU A 317 40.21 -17.31 7.69
CA LEU A 317 41.52 -17.23 8.33
C LEU A 317 41.35 -17.42 9.84
N VAL A 318 42.29 -18.12 10.47
CA VAL A 318 42.40 -18.17 11.93
C VAL A 318 43.57 -17.29 12.32
N LEU A 319 43.27 -16.16 12.98
CA LEU A 319 44.25 -15.20 13.48
C LEU A 319 43.90 -14.89 14.93
N ASP A 320 44.88 -15.02 15.83
CA ASP A 320 44.70 -14.81 17.28
C ASP A 320 43.52 -15.62 17.85
N GLU A 321 43.43 -16.90 17.46
CA GLU A 321 42.33 -17.83 17.83
C GLU A 321 40.92 -17.40 17.38
N LYS A 322 40.79 -16.31 16.61
CA LYS A 322 39.52 -15.81 16.08
C LYS A 322 39.38 -16.13 14.59
N LYS A 323 38.21 -16.62 14.19
CA LYS A 323 37.86 -16.79 12.77
C LYS A 323 37.63 -15.41 12.14
N ARG A 324 38.36 -15.12 11.06
CA ARG A 324 38.28 -13.86 10.33
C ARG A 324 38.03 -14.08 8.85
N CYS A 325 37.39 -13.10 8.22
CA CYS A 325 37.22 -13.02 6.78
C CYS A 325 38.58 -12.88 6.08
N GLY A 326 38.89 -13.72 5.08
CA GLY A 326 40.10 -13.63 4.28
C GLY A 326 40.21 -12.40 3.35
N VAL A 327 39.16 -11.57 3.27
CA VAL A 327 39.13 -10.36 2.43
C VAL A 327 39.15 -9.07 3.26
N CYS A 328 38.22 -8.92 4.21
CA CYS A 328 38.12 -7.68 5.00
C CYS A 328 38.60 -7.83 6.46
N LEU A 329 39.10 -9.01 6.85
CA LEU A 329 39.62 -9.33 8.19
C LEU A 329 38.62 -9.12 9.34
N SER A 330 37.34 -8.87 9.05
CA SER A 330 36.28 -8.83 10.04
C SER A 330 36.15 -10.19 10.72
N ILE A 331 35.83 -10.19 12.01
CA ILE A 331 35.52 -11.43 12.75
C ILE A 331 34.28 -12.06 12.09
N LYS A 332 34.38 -13.35 11.78
CA LYS A 332 33.31 -14.11 11.12
C LYS A 332 32.27 -14.58 12.13
#